data_AF-A0A0G1IXP0-F1
#
_entry.id   AF-A0A0G1IXP0-F1
#
_cell.length_a   1.000
_cell.length_b   1.000
_cell.length_c   1.000
_cell.angle_alpha   90.00
_cell.angle_beta   90.00
_cell.angle_gamma   90.00
#
_symmetry.space_group_name_H-M   'P 1'
#
loop_
_entity.id
_entity.type
_entity.pdbx_description
1 polymer ?
#
loop_
_entity_poly.entity_id
_entity_poly.type
_entity_poly.pdbx_seq_one_letter_code
_entity_poly.pdbx_strand_id
1 'polypeptide(L)'
;MYDLLFLVLVLIYFLFSLKLEEWLTISRLGFLSETPEGFIKNPRAYFYIAYSILIVAVIVSIRTTVFPWYVSLGILIFCFFASGIKGRIKAIKLYKEIISDLLKTEKDPETIKYIKEELNKSNLQIINRVKNQEKLDVMFKK
;
A
#
# COMPACT_ATOMS: atom_id res chain seq x y z
N MET A 1 -29.91 -6.73 5.08
CA MET A 1 -29.49 -5.41 4.53
C MET A 1 -28.11 -5.01 5.02
N TYR A 2 -27.85 -5.05 6.33
CA TYR A 2 -26.53 -4.75 6.91
C TYR A 2 -25.41 -5.70 6.44
N ASP A 3 -25.73 -6.97 6.15
CA ASP A 3 -24.73 -7.94 5.65
C ASP A 3 -24.16 -7.54 4.29
N LEU A 4 -25.03 -7.10 3.36
CA LEU A 4 -24.60 -6.63 2.04
C LEU A 4 -23.83 -5.31 2.15
N LEU A 5 -24.29 -4.39 2.99
CA LEU A 5 -23.57 -3.14 3.28
C LEU A 5 -22.18 -3.42 3.85
N PHE A 6 -22.06 -4.37 4.79
CA PHE A 6 -20.79 -4.79 5.36
C PHE A 6 -19.83 -5.32 4.30
N LEU A 7 -20.29 -6.24 3.44
CA LEU A 7 -19.45 -6.80 2.37
C LEU A 7 -18.97 -5.71 1.39
N VAL A 8 -19.85 -4.78 1.01
CA VAL A 8 -19.49 -3.65 0.15
C VAL A 8 -18.44 -2.75 0.83
N LEU A 9 -18.62 -2.42 2.11
CA LEU A 9 -17.66 -1.61 2.86
C LEU A 9 -16.29 -2.30 2.98
N VAL A 10 -16.27 -3.59 3.29
CA VAL A 10 -15.04 -4.40 3.36
C VAL A 10 -14.31 -4.40 2.02
N LEU A 11 -15.05 -4.57 0.92
CA LEU A 11 -14.48 -4.61 -0.42
C LEU A 11 -13.91 -3.24 -0.84
N ILE A 12 -14.66 -2.16 -0.60
CA ILE A 12 -14.19 -0.79 -0.85
C ILE A 12 -12.96 -0.49 -0.01
N TYR A 13 -13.00 -0.78 1.28
CA TYR A 13 -11.87 -0.61 2.19
C TYR A 13 -10.64 -1.36 1.69
N PHE A 14 -10.79 -2.65 1.36
CA PHE A 14 -9.69 -3.50 0.93
C PHE A 14 -9.03 -2.99 -0.35
N LEU A 15 -9.83 -2.65 -1.38
CA LEU A 15 -9.31 -2.14 -2.64
C LEU A 15 -8.63 -0.78 -2.48
N PHE A 16 -9.23 0.10 -1.67
CA PHE A 16 -8.67 1.43 -1.42
C PHE A 16 -7.38 1.37 -0.61
N SER A 17 -7.34 0.57 0.46
CA SER A 17 -6.13 0.34 1.26
C SER A 17 -5.01 -0.33 0.47
N LEU A 18 -5.32 -1.28 -0.42
CA LEU A 18 -4.34 -1.85 -1.34
C LEU A 18 -3.65 -0.78 -2.17
N LYS A 19 -4.43 0.14 -2.75
CA LYS A 19 -3.90 1.23 -3.57
C LYS A 19 -3.13 2.26 -2.75
N LEU A 20 -3.57 2.54 -1.52
CA LEU A 20 -2.85 3.44 -0.63
C LEU A 20 -1.47 2.90 -0.23
N GLU A 21 -1.39 1.62 0.13
CA GLU A 21 -0.12 0.98 0.46
C GLU A 21 0.81 0.87 -0.77
N GLU A 22 0.23 0.64 -1.96
CA GLU A 22 0.95 0.68 -3.24
C GLU A 22 1.57 2.07 -3.45
N TRP A 23 0.77 3.14 -3.35
CA TRP A 23 1.22 4.53 -3.52
C TRP A 23 2.23 4.98 -2.46
N LEU A 24 2.00 4.63 -1.20
CA LEU A 24 2.93 4.94 -0.11
C LEU A 24 4.29 4.28 -0.32
N THR A 25 4.28 3.01 -0.75
CA THR A 25 5.51 2.25 -0.94
C THR A 25 6.29 2.77 -2.15
N ILE A 26 5.62 3.02 -3.28
CA ILE A 26 6.28 3.51 -4.50
C ILE A 26 6.80 4.95 -4.31
N SER A 27 6.08 5.81 -3.57
CA SER A 27 6.55 7.16 -3.25
C SER A 27 7.81 7.13 -2.39
N ARG A 28 7.89 6.21 -1.40
CA ARG A 28 9.09 6.04 -0.57
C ARG A 28 10.28 5.53 -1.39
N LEU A 29 10.03 4.66 -2.36
CA LEU A 29 11.05 4.22 -3.32
C LEU A 29 11.52 5.32 -4.29
N GLY A 30 10.96 6.52 -4.21
CA GLY A 30 11.41 7.71 -4.96
C GLY A 30 10.62 7.98 -6.25
N PHE A 31 9.63 7.14 -6.57
CA PHE A 31 8.84 7.26 -7.81
C PHE A 31 7.51 7.98 -7.55
N LEU A 32 7.62 9.27 -7.22
CA LEU A 32 6.45 10.14 -6.95
C LEU A 32 5.54 10.33 -8.18
N SER A 33 6.10 10.27 -9.39
CA SER A 33 5.36 10.39 -10.66
C SER A 33 4.28 9.33 -10.85
N GLU A 34 4.44 8.17 -10.20
CA GLU A 34 3.49 7.05 -10.26
C GLU A 34 2.33 7.18 -9.25
N THR A 35 2.32 8.25 -8.46
CA THR A 35 1.28 8.50 -7.46
C THR A 35 0.38 9.66 -7.87
N PRO A 36 -0.93 9.61 -7.55
CA PRO A 36 -1.84 10.71 -7.87
C PRO A 36 -1.42 12.00 -7.16
N GLU A 37 -1.52 13.14 -7.85
CA GLU A 37 -1.15 14.44 -7.27
C GLU A 37 -1.85 14.74 -5.93
N GLY A 38 -3.13 14.34 -5.81
CA GLY A 38 -3.89 14.52 -4.57
C GLY A 38 -3.26 13.78 -3.39
N PHE A 39 -2.72 12.58 -3.63
CA PHE A 39 -2.02 11.80 -2.61
C PHE A 39 -0.69 12.44 -2.23
N ILE A 40 0.06 12.98 -3.19
CA ILE A 40 1.31 13.69 -2.93
C ILE A 40 1.06 14.95 -2.08
N LYS A 41 0.03 15.74 -2.45
CA LYS A 41 -0.33 16.99 -1.77
C LYS A 41 -0.80 16.74 -0.34
N ASN A 42 -1.62 15.71 -0.10
CA ASN A 42 -2.16 15.44 1.22
C ASN A 42 -2.34 13.94 1.50
N PRO A 43 -1.26 13.19 1.78
CA PRO A 43 -1.34 11.74 1.95
C PRO A 43 -2.19 11.35 3.16
N ARG A 44 -2.17 12.18 4.22
CA ARG A 44 -2.94 11.95 5.46
C ARG A 44 -4.44 11.89 5.22
N ALA A 45 -4.96 12.74 4.32
CA ALA A 45 -6.39 12.76 4.00
C ALA A 45 -6.88 11.40 3.48
N TYR A 46 -6.09 10.73 2.64
CA TYR A 46 -6.45 9.43 2.12
C TYR A 46 -6.42 8.33 3.18
N PHE A 47 -5.45 8.38 4.12
CA PHE A 47 -5.45 7.47 5.27
C PHE A 47 -6.67 7.70 6.16
N TYR A 48 -7.08 8.95 6.41
CA TYR A 48 -8.30 9.24 7.17
C TYR A 48 -9.56 8.70 6.50
N ILE A 49 -9.65 8.78 5.16
CA ILE A 49 -10.76 8.19 4.40
C ILE A 49 -10.75 6.66 4.55
N ALA A 50 -9.59 6.01 4.44
CA ALA A 50 -9.50 4.56 4.63
C ALA A 50 -9.91 4.14 6.06
N TYR A 51 -9.45 4.88 7.08
CA TYR A 51 -9.82 4.60 8.47
C TYR A 51 -11.28 4.88 8.76
N SER A 52 -11.90 5.92 8.17
CA SER A 52 -13.32 6.18 8.36
C SER A 52 -14.17 5.05 7.78
N ILE A 53 -13.83 4.54 6.59
CA ILE A 53 -14.51 3.37 6.00
C ILE A 53 -14.35 2.14 6.91
N LEU A 54 -13.14 1.92 7.45
CA LEU A 54 -12.88 0.81 8.39
C LEU A 54 -13.73 0.92 9.65
N ILE A 55 -13.80 2.10 10.27
CA ILE A 55 -14.60 2.36 11.48
C ILE A 55 -16.08 2.12 11.20
N VAL A 56 -16.59 2.62 10.08
CA VAL A 56 -17.99 2.39 9.67
C VAL A 56 -18.24 0.89 9.47
N ALA A 57 -17.32 0.16 8.83
CA ALA A 57 -17.42 -1.29 8.66
C ALA A 57 -17.44 -2.04 10.00
N VAL A 58 -16.64 -1.61 11.00
CA VAL A 58 -16.66 -2.15 12.36
C VAL A 58 -18.03 -1.93 13.02
N ILE A 59 -18.60 -0.73 12.93
CA ILE A 59 -19.92 -0.42 13.51
C ILE A 59 -21.01 -1.28 12.85
N VAL A 60 -20.99 -1.40 11.52
CA VAL A 60 -21.95 -2.22 10.78
C VAL A 60 -21.78 -3.71 11.10
N SER A 61 -20.56 -4.17 11.39
CA SER A 61 -20.28 -5.57 11.73
C SER A 61 -21.02 -6.09 12.97
N ILE A 62 -21.42 -5.20 13.89
CA ILE A 62 -22.19 -5.58 15.09
C ILE A 62 -23.66 -5.85 14.73
N ARG A 63 -24.13 -5.34 13.59
CA ARG A 63 -25.52 -5.44 13.11
C ARG A 63 -25.72 -6.50 12.03
N THR A 64 -24.67 -7.22 11.64
CA THR A 64 -24.78 -8.33 10.67
C THR A 64 -25.52 -9.51 11.29
N THR A 65 -26.32 -10.20 10.48
CA THR A 65 -27.14 -11.34 10.91
C THR A 65 -26.58 -12.67 10.42
N VAL A 66 -25.90 -12.67 9.26
CA VAL A 66 -25.31 -13.86 8.64
C VAL A 66 -24.02 -14.27 9.33
N PHE A 67 -23.20 -13.28 9.71
CA PHE A 67 -21.93 -13.50 10.38
C PHE A 67 -22.02 -13.02 11.82
N PRO A 68 -21.65 -13.86 12.81
CA PRO A 68 -21.42 -13.40 14.16
C PRO A 68 -20.38 -12.28 14.16
N TRP A 69 -20.55 -11.27 15.03
CA TRP A 69 -19.72 -10.07 15.06
C TRP A 69 -18.20 -10.38 15.13
N TYR A 70 -17.81 -11.45 15.83
CA TYR A 70 -16.41 -11.87 15.94
C TYR A 70 -15.83 -12.40 14.61
N VAL A 71 -16.65 -13.05 13.77
CA VAL A 71 -16.23 -13.49 12.42
C VAL A 71 -16.05 -12.27 11.52
N SER A 72 -16.98 -11.33 11.56
CA SER A 72 -16.92 -10.07 10.81
C SER A 72 -15.67 -9.26 11.16
N LEU A 73 -15.32 -9.17 12.46
CA LEU A 73 -14.05 -8.56 12.89
C LEU A 73 -12.83 -9.32 12.38
N GLY A 74 -12.86 -10.65 12.40
CA GLY A 74 -11.80 -11.48 11.83
C GLY A 74 -11.54 -11.17 10.35
N ILE A 75 -12.61 -11.00 9.56
CA ILE A 75 -12.51 -10.61 8.15
C ILE A 75 -11.87 -9.23 8.00
N LEU A 76 -12.27 -8.25 8.81
CA LEU A 76 -11.70 -6.90 8.78
C LEU A 76 -10.20 -6.90 9.11
N ILE A 77 -9.80 -7.62 10.16
CA ILE A 77 -8.39 -7.77 10.55
C ILE A 77 -7.61 -8.44 9.42
N PHE A 78 -8.16 -9.52 8.84
CA PHE A 78 -7.52 -10.19 7.72
C PHE A 78 -7.35 -9.25 6.51
N CYS A 79 -8.38 -8.49 6.14
CA CYS A 79 -8.31 -7.50 5.07
C CYS A 79 -7.29 -6.39 5.36
N PHE A 80 -7.19 -5.93 6.61
CA PHE A 80 -6.20 -4.95 7.03
C PHE A 80 -4.77 -5.45 6.78
N PHE A 81 -4.43 -6.65 7.26
CA PHE A 81 -3.08 -7.22 7.05
C PHE A 81 -2.83 -7.60 5.59
N ALA A 82 -3.81 -8.22 4.94
CA ALA A 82 -3.68 -8.67 3.56
C ALA A 82 -3.50 -7.49 2.60
N SER A 83 -4.19 -6.36 2.83
CA SER A 83 -4.03 -5.16 2.00
C SER A 83 -2.64 -4.56 2.16
N GLY A 84 -2.09 -4.51 3.38
CA GLY A 84 -0.71 -4.08 3.63
C GLY A 84 0.34 -4.92 2.89
N ILE A 85 0.25 -6.25 3.00
CA ILE A 85 1.21 -7.15 2.36
C ILE A 85 1.09 -7.08 0.83
N LYS A 86 -0.13 -7.20 0.30
CA LYS A 86 -0.35 -7.22 -1.15
C LYS A 86 -0.05 -5.87 -1.80
N GLY A 87 -0.37 -4.75 -1.14
CA GLY A 87 -0.04 -3.41 -1.63
C GLY A 87 1.47 -3.21 -1.80
N ARG A 88 2.25 -3.63 -0.80
CA ARG A 88 3.73 -3.59 -0.86
C ARG A 88 4.30 -4.47 -1.95
N ILE A 89 3.81 -5.71 -2.08
CA ILE A 89 4.26 -6.62 -3.15
C ILE A 89 3.99 -6.00 -4.52
N LYS A 90 2.83 -5.38 -4.69
CA LYS A 90 2.45 -4.73 -5.95
C LYS A 90 3.33 -3.51 -6.26
N ALA A 91 3.64 -2.69 -5.26
CA ALA A 91 4.58 -1.57 -5.43
C ALA A 91 5.99 -2.05 -5.78
N ILE A 92 6.48 -3.15 -5.20
CA ILE A 92 7.79 -3.72 -5.54
C ILE A 92 7.80 -4.25 -6.98
N LYS A 93 6.70 -4.86 -7.44
CA LYS A 93 6.55 -5.30 -8.82
C LYS A 93 6.62 -4.10 -9.77
N LEU A 94 5.85 -3.04 -9.48
CA LEU A 94 5.86 -1.80 -10.26
C LEU A 94 7.25 -1.16 -10.28
N TYR A 95 7.91 -1.09 -9.13
CA TYR A 95 9.29 -0.61 -9.01
C TYR A 95 10.27 -1.39 -9.91
N LYS A 96 10.18 -2.72 -9.91
CA LYS A 96 11.02 -3.56 -10.78
C LYS A 96 10.69 -3.37 -12.26
N GLU A 97 9.43 -3.17 -12.61
CA GLU A 97 9.02 -2.85 -13.98
C GLU A 97 9.64 -1.52 -14.44
N ILE A 98 9.54 -0.46 -13.63
CA ILE A 98 10.11 0.85 -13.94
C ILE A 98 11.64 0.77 -14.12
N ILE A 99 12.34 0.11 -13.19
CA ILE A 99 13.80 -0.05 -13.27
C ILE A 99 14.21 -0.90 -14.49
N SER A 100 13.41 -1.92 -14.83
CA SER A 100 13.66 -2.71 -16.03
C SER A 100 13.46 -1.90 -17.31
N ASP A 101 12.54 -0.93 -17.33
CA ASP A 101 12.33 -0.07 -18.50
C ASP A 101 13.42 1.01 -18.60
N LEU A 102 13.90 1.53 -17.46
CA LEU A 102 15.09 2.38 -17.41
C LEU A 102 16.32 1.65 -18.00
N LEU A 103 16.53 0.38 -17.64
CA LEU A 103 17.64 -0.43 -18.17
C LEU A 103 17.67 -0.51 -19.70
N LYS A 104 16.51 -0.57 -20.35
CA LYS A 104 16.41 -0.69 -21.82
C LYS A 104 16.77 0.60 -22.53
N THR A 105 16.61 1.73 -21.86
CA THR A 105 16.76 3.07 -22.44
C THR A 105 18.11 3.68 -22.09
N GLU A 106 18.70 3.23 -20.98
CA GLU A 106 19.97 3.73 -20.46
C GLU A 106 21.16 3.26 -21.32
N LYS A 107 22.11 4.16 -21.54
CA LYS A 107 23.33 3.88 -22.34
C LYS A 107 24.59 3.95 -21.51
N ASP A 108 24.52 4.58 -20.33
CA ASP A 108 25.66 4.71 -19.44
C ASP A 108 26.03 3.37 -18.77
N PRO A 109 27.27 2.86 -18.93
CA PRO A 109 27.68 1.57 -18.39
C PRO A 109 27.62 1.48 -16.85
N GLU A 110 27.92 2.58 -16.16
CA GLU A 110 27.89 2.61 -14.68
C GLU A 110 26.44 2.55 -14.17
N THR A 111 25.55 3.31 -14.78
CA THR A 111 24.12 3.33 -14.47
C THR A 111 23.46 1.98 -14.78
N ILE A 112 23.82 1.35 -15.91
CA ILE A 112 23.36 -0.01 -16.26
C ILE A 112 23.78 -1.03 -15.19
N LYS A 113 25.03 -0.93 -14.68
CA LYS A 113 25.51 -1.83 -13.62
C LYS A 113 24.73 -1.62 -12.33
N TYR A 114 24.52 -0.37 -11.92
CA TYR A 114 23.72 -0.02 -10.75
C TYR A 114 22.27 -0.53 -10.85
N ILE A 115 21.61 -0.32 -12.00
CA ILE A 115 20.25 -0.77 -12.27
C ILE A 115 20.14 -2.31 -12.21
N LYS A 116 21.13 -3.04 -12.74
CA LYS A 116 21.17 -4.52 -12.65
C LYS A 116 21.36 -5.00 -11.21
N GLU A 117 22.22 -4.36 -10.43
CA GLU A 117 22.37 -4.65 -9.00
C GLU A 117 21.07 -4.39 -8.24
N GLU A 118 20.35 -3.34 -8.60
CA GLU A 118 19.07 -2.98 -7.99
C GLU A 118 17.95 -4.00 -8.31
N LEU A 119 17.87 -4.48 -9.55
CA LEU A 119 16.93 -5.54 -9.96
C LEU A 119 17.19 -6.87 -9.25
N ASN A 120 18.46 -7.18 -8.99
CA ASN A 120 18.88 -8.40 -8.29
C ASN A 120 18.57 -8.37 -6.79
N LYS A 121 18.16 -7.22 -6.22
CA LYS A 121 17.78 -7.15 -4.81
C LYS A 121 16.53 -7.99 -4.54
N SER A 122 16.60 -8.74 -3.45
CA SER A 122 15.46 -9.48 -2.93
C SER A 122 14.36 -8.52 -2.51
N ASN A 123 13.10 -8.93 -2.67
CA ASN A 123 11.95 -8.15 -2.23
C ASN A 123 12.07 -7.77 -0.74
N LEU A 124 12.67 -8.63 0.10
CA LEU A 124 12.94 -8.33 1.51
C LEU A 124 13.92 -7.16 1.71
N GLN A 125 14.94 -7.04 0.86
CA GLN A 125 15.91 -5.93 0.94
C GLN A 125 15.24 -4.60 0.56
N ILE A 126 14.38 -4.62 -0.46
CA ILE A 126 13.60 -3.44 -0.88
C ILE A 126 12.63 -3.02 0.24
N ILE A 127 11.91 -3.98 0.84
CA ILE A 127 11.01 -3.73 1.97
C ILE A 127 11.78 -3.11 3.16
N ASN A 128 12.96 -3.64 3.47
CA ASN A 128 13.79 -3.10 4.55
C ASN A 128 14.23 -1.66 4.29
N ARG A 129 14.55 -1.30 3.04
CA ARG A 129 14.87 0.09 2.69
C ARG A 129 13.67 1.03 2.91
N VAL A 130 12.48 0.63 2.45
CA VAL A 130 11.23 1.40 2.65
C VAL A 130 10.95 1.58 4.14
N LYS A 131 11.14 0.52 4.95
CA LYS A 131 10.96 0.58 6.41
C LYS A 131 11.98 1.50 7.10
N ASN A 132 13.21 1.57 6.59
CA ASN A 132 14.22 2.49 7.12
C ASN A 132 13.92 3.94 6.76
N GLN A 133 13.44 4.22 5.56
CA GLN A 133 12.97 5.57 5.18
C GLN A 133 11.78 6.02 6.03
N GLU A 134 10.81 5.13 6.27
CA GLU A 134 9.69 5.41 7.17
C GLU A 134 10.15 5.82 8.57
N LYS A 135 11.15 5.15 9.13
CA LYS A 135 11.73 5.52 10.43
C LYS A 135 12.39 6.90 10.40
N LEU A 136 13.10 7.22 9.31
CA LEU A 136 13.76 8.51 9.15
C LEU A 136 12.72 9.64 9.05
N ASP A 137 11.66 9.46 8.25
CA ASP A 137 10.57 10.42 8.11
C ASP A 137 9.89 10.75 9.45
N VAL A 138 9.76 9.74 10.33
CA VAL A 138 9.21 9.90 11.68
C VAL A 138 10.18 10.64 12.60
N MET A 139 11.49 10.41 12.49
CA MET A 139 12.49 11.10 13.32
C MET A 139 12.67 12.57 12.95
N PHE A 140 12.59 12.91 11.65
CA PHE A 140 12.83 14.27 11.15
C PHE A 140 11.56 15.14 11.05
N LYS A 141 10.36 14.56 11.21
CA LYS A 141 9.12 15.33 11.43
C LYS A 141 8.92 15.61 12.93
N LYS A 142 9.72 16.53 13.47
CA LYS A 142 9.43 17.26 14.72
C LYS A 142 9.09 18.71 14.40
#